data_AF-A0A8J4SZ08-F1
#
_entry.id   AF-A0A8J4SZ08-F1
#
_cell.length_a   1.000
_cell.length_b   1.000
_cell.length_c   1.000
_cell.angle_alpha   90.00
_cell.angle_beta   90.00
_cell.angle_gamma   90.00
#
_symmetry.space_group_name_H-M   'P 1'
#
loop_
_entity.id
_entity.type
_entity.pdbx_description
1 polymer ?
#
loop_
_entity_poly.entity_id
_entity_poly.type
_entity_poly.pdbx_seq_one_letter_code
_entity_poly.pdbx_strand_id
1 'polypeptide(L)'
;MFGSHGRFRTEQLHAGDVGYIPQGFGHSIENVGGKPSRILIGFNTGNYQAIDLSAWIAGNPVDVLATNFSKPSSLFEKFPRKDVFISPNQ
;
A
#
# COMPACT_ATOMS: atom_id res chain seq x y z
N MET A 1 -5.02 -6.90 -2.96
CA MET A 1 -5.81 -5.74 -3.45
C MET A 1 -7.08 -5.58 -2.63
N PHE A 2 -7.54 -4.34 -2.46
CA PHE A 2 -8.64 -3.94 -1.59
C PHE A 2 -9.63 -3.08 -2.40
N GLY A 3 -10.87 -3.55 -2.49
CA GLY A 3 -11.97 -2.84 -3.14
C GLY A 3 -12.99 -2.34 -2.12
N SER A 4 -13.98 -1.60 -2.62
CA SER A 4 -15.08 -1.09 -1.80
C SER A 4 -15.88 -2.20 -1.10
N HIS A 5 -16.53 -1.86 0.01
CA HIS A 5 -17.39 -2.74 0.82
C HIS A 5 -16.65 -3.96 1.39
N GLY A 6 -15.40 -3.76 1.83
CA GLY A 6 -14.60 -4.80 2.49
C GLY A 6 -14.14 -5.93 1.57
N ARG A 7 -14.30 -5.79 0.24
CA ARG A 7 -13.84 -6.80 -0.72
C ARG A 7 -12.31 -6.80 -0.79
N PHE A 8 -11.71 -7.98 -0.72
CA PHE A 8 -10.28 -8.14 -0.94
C PHE A 8 -9.98 -9.42 -1.73
N ARG A 9 -8.82 -9.41 -2.37
CA ARG A 9 -8.21 -10.57 -3.04
C ARG A 9 -6.71 -10.53 -2.86
N THR A 10 -6.12 -11.72 -2.76
CA THR A 10 -4.68 -11.94 -2.65
C THR A 10 -4.32 -13.03 -3.64
N GLU A 11 -3.30 -12.79 -4.46
CA GLU A 11 -2.83 -13.73 -5.48
C GLU A 11 -1.31 -13.76 -5.43
N GLN A 12 -0.72 -14.92 -5.69
CA GLN A 12 0.73 -15.06 -5.88
C GLN A 12 1.03 -15.10 -7.38
N LEU A 13 1.95 -14.24 -7.82
CA LEU A 13 2.35 -14.13 -9.22
C LEU A 13 3.80 -14.63 -9.38
N HIS A 14 4.04 -15.36 -10.46
CA HIS A 14 5.33 -15.90 -10.86
C HIS A 14 5.83 -15.24 -12.14
N ALA A 15 7.05 -15.61 -12.56
CA ALA A 15 7.61 -15.13 -13.81
C ALA A 15 6.72 -15.54 -15.00
N GLY A 16 6.27 -14.53 -15.76
CA GLY A 16 5.36 -14.70 -16.90
C GLY A 16 3.90 -14.39 -16.60
N ASP A 17 3.51 -14.30 -15.31
CA ASP A 17 2.15 -13.96 -14.93
C ASP A 17 1.85 -12.46 -15.12
N VAL A 18 0.57 -12.14 -15.31
CA VAL A 18 0.07 -10.76 -15.43
C VAL A 18 -1.02 -10.53 -14.39
N GLY A 19 -0.87 -9.46 -13.61
CA GLY A 19 -1.89 -8.98 -12.68
C GLY A 19 -2.55 -7.69 -13.19
N TYR A 20 -3.79 -7.45 -12.75
CA TYR A 20 -4.51 -6.20 -13.03
C TYR A 20 -5.12 -5.64 -11.74
N ILE A 21 -4.88 -4.35 -11.49
CA ILE A 21 -5.46 -3.62 -10.35
C ILE A 21 -6.32 -2.49 -10.92
N PRO A 22 -7.66 -2.55 -10.75
CA PRO A 22 -8.54 -1.48 -11.21
C PRO A 22 -8.22 -0.14 -10.54
N GLN A 23 -8.48 0.95 -11.25
CA GLN A 23 -8.28 2.30 -10.73
C GLN A 23 -8.98 2.51 -9.38
N GLY A 24 -8.27 3.10 -8.42
CA GLY A 24 -8.77 3.41 -7.08
C GLY A 24 -8.75 2.24 -6.09
N PHE A 25 -8.36 1.03 -6.50
CA PHE A 25 -8.20 -0.08 -5.56
C PHE A 25 -6.90 0.06 -4.76
N GLY A 26 -7.00 -0.08 -3.44
CA GLY A 26 -5.83 -0.18 -2.58
C GLY A 26 -5.06 -1.47 -2.89
N HIS A 27 -3.74 -1.44 -2.79
CA HIS A 27 -2.92 -2.62 -3.07
C HIS A 27 -1.56 -2.53 -2.40
N SER A 28 -0.92 -3.69 -2.27
CA SER A 28 0.49 -3.86 -1.93
C SER A 28 1.03 -5.01 -2.78
N ILE A 29 2.32 -4.99 -3.05
CA ILE A 29 3.05 -6.07 -3.72
C ILE A 29 4.19 -6.48 -2.81
N GLU A 30 4.29 -7.76 -2.52
CA GLU A 30 5.29 -8.31 -1.61
C GLU A 30 6.12 -9.37 -2.33
N ASN A 31 7.44 -9.31 -2.17
CA ASN A 31 8.30 -10.39 -2.64
C ASN A 31 8.32 -11.50 -1.58
N VAL A 32 7.54 -12.56 -1.83
CA VAL A 32 7.47 -13.75 -0.97
C VAL A 32 8.53 -14.81 -1.31
N GLY A 33 9.38 -14.57 -2.32
CA GLY A 33 10.43 -15.49 -2.76
C GLY A 33 11.80 -15.19 -2.15
N GLY A 34 12.71 -16.18 -2.21
CA GLY A 34 14.08 -16.05 -1.70
C GLY A 34 15.08 -15.34 -2.62
N LYS A 35 14.62 -14.75 -3.73
CA LYS A 35 15.46 -14.07 -4.73
C LYS A 35 14.86 -12.71 -5.09
N PRO A 36 15.65 -11.77 -5.63
CA PRO A 36 15.12 -10.51 -6.13
C PRO A 36 14.02 -10.73 -7.18
N SER A 37 12.90 -10.03 -7.02
CA SER A 37 11.80 -10.00 -7.99
C SER A 37 11.93 -8.78 -8.90
N ARG A 38 11.52 -8.91 -10.16
CA ARG A 38 11.46 -7.82 -11.15
C ARG A 38 10.09 -7.82 -11.79
N ILE A 39 9.43 -6.67 -11.75
CA ILE A 39 8.09 -6.46 -12.32
C ILE A 39 8.08 -5.24 -13.23
N LEU A 40 7.17 -5.23 -14.19
CA LEU A 40 6.84 -4.07 -15.01
C LEU A 40 5.40 -3.65 -14.69
N ILE A 41 5.21 -2.38 -14.33
CA ILE A 41 3.89 -1.81 -14.04
C ILE A 41 3.54 -0.83 -15.15
N GLY A 42 2.39 -1.04 -15.80
CA GLY A 42 1.87 -0.18 -16.85
C GLY A 42 0.61 0.54 -16.41
N PHE A 43 0.47 1.80 -16.84
CA PHE A 43 -0.72 2.63 -16.62
C PHE A 43 -1.28 3.07 -17.97
N ASN A 44 -2.59 3.26 -18.05
CA ASN A 44 -3.27 3.78 -19.24
C ASN A 44 -3.22 5.33 -19.34
N THR A 45 -2.26 5.96 -18.65
CA THR A 45 -2.04 7.41 -18.60
C THR A 45 -0.55 7.71 -18.58
N GLY A 46 -0.15 8.84 -19.16
CA GLY A 46 1.22 9.34 -19.07
C GLY A 46 1.55 10.10 -17.78
N ASN A 47 0.55 10.38 -16.95
CA ASN A 47 0.74 11.09 -15.68
C ASN A 47 0.64 10.10 -14.50
N TYR A 48 1.79 9.71 -13.94
CA TYR A 48 1.84 8.83 -12.78
C TYR A 48 1.42 9.57 -11.52
N GLN A 49 0.45 9.00 -10.79
CA GLN A 49 -0.04 9.50 -9.51
C GLN A 49 -0.24 8.33 -8.56
N ALA A 50 0.16 8.51 -7.30
CA ALA A 50 -0.04 7.54 -6.24
C ALA A 50 -0.39 8.27 -4.93
N ILE A 51 -1.11 7.56 -4.05
CA ILE A 51 -1.33 7.97 -2.67
C ILE A 51 -0.87 6.80 -1.80
N ASP A 52 0.34 6.91 -1.29
CA ASP A 52 0.93 5.87 -0.46
C ASP A 52 0.35 5.94 0.95
N LEU A 53 0.09 4.78 1.55
CA LEU A 53 -0.57 4.70 2.85
C LEU A 53 0.25 5.41 3.95
N SER A 54 1.57 5.29 3.89
CA SER A 54 2.52 5.96 4.79
C SER A 54 2.44 7.49 4.65
N ALA A 55 2.39 8.02 3.43
CA ALA A 55 2.20 9.44 3.17
C ALA A 55 0.83 9.94 3.66
N TRP A 56 -0.24 9.17 3.42
CA TRP A 56 -1.58 9.51 3.92
C TRP A 56 -1.63 9.56 5.45
N ILE A 57 -1.06 8.58 6.14
CA ILE A 57 -0.96 8.59 7.61
C ILE A 57 -0.10 9.77 8.09
N ALA A 58 1.05 10.03 7.45
CA ALA A 58 1.91 11.16 7.79
C ALA A 58 1.20 12.51 7.63
N GLY A 59 0.32 12.63 6.63
CA GLY A 59 -0.45 13.84 6.33
C GLY A 59 -1.59 14.14 7.30
N ASN A 60 -1.92 13.22 8.23
CA ASN A 60 -3.00 13.41 9.19
C ASN A 60 -2.47 13.69 10.62
N PRO A 61 -3.20 14.50 11.42
CA PRO A 61 -2.97 14.63 12.85
C PRO A 61 -3.14 13.30 13.60
N VAL A 62 -2.35 13.11 14.66
CA VAL A 62 -2.33 11.87 15.45
C VAL A 62 -3.66 11.61 16.16
N ASP A 63 -4.32 12.65 16.64
CA ASP A 63 -5.63 12.57 17.29
C ASP A 63 -6.73 12.13 16.32
N VAL A 64 -6.76 12.65 15.10
CA VAL A 64 -7.68 12.21 14.03
C VAL A 64 -7.51 10.72 13.75
N LEU A 65 -6.26 10.24 13.63
CA LEU A 65 -5.97 8.82 13.43
C LEU A 65 -6.41 7.98 14.63
N ALA A 66 -6.06 8.41 15.85
CA ALA A 66 -6.46 7.74 17.08
C ALA A 66 -7.97 7.57 17.20
N THR A 67 -8.73 8.63 16.91
CA THR A 67 -10.20 8.61 16.88
C THR A 67 -10.72 7.69 15.78
N ASN A 68 -10.28 7.84 14.53
CA ASN A 68 -10.78 7.05 13.40
C ASN A 68 -10.57 5.54 13.58
N PHE A 69 -9.43 5.14 14.12
CA PHE A 69 -9.10 3.73 14.31
C PHE A 69 -9.49 3.19 15.70
N SER A 70 -9.99 4.05 16.60
CA SER A 70 -10.27 3.70 18.00
C SER A 70 -9.06 3.03 18.68
N LYS A 71 -7.88 3.66 18.55
CA LYS A 71 -6.61 3.19 19.13
C LYS A 71 -5.90 4.33 19.86
N PRO A 72 -4.99 4.03 20.82
CA PRO A 72 -4.21 5.07 21.50
C PRO A 72 -3.31 5.85 20.54
N SER A 73 -3.15 7.15 20.78
CA SER A 73 -2.24 8.04 20.01
C SER A 73 -0.81 7.51 19.94
N SER A 74 -0.32 6.88 21.01
CA SER A 74 1.02 6.29 21.11
C SER A 74 1.28 5.17 20.09
N LEU A 75 0.24 4.61 19.46
CA LEU A 75 0.40 3.71 18.33
C LEU A 75 0.85 4.49 17.08
N PHE A 76 0.16 5.57 16.75
CA PHE A 76 0.39 6.34 15.52
C PHE A 76 1.64 7.22 15.59
N GLU A 77 2.08 7.58 16.80
CA GLU A 77 3.39 8.22 17.02
C GLU A 77 4.57 7.37 16.52
N LYS A 78 4.39 6.05 16.43
CA LYS A 78 5.41 5.11 15.93
C LYS A 78 5.38 4.95 14.40
N PHE A 79 4.36 5.48 13.73
CA PHE A 79 4.20 5.29 12.29
C PHE A 79 5.12 6.24 11.52
N PRO A 80 5.49 5.91 10.27
CA PRO A 80 6.27 6.81 9.43
C PRO A 80 5.62 8.20 9.32
N ARG A 81 6.40 9.25 9.54
CA ARG A 81 6.00 10.66 9.31
C ARG A 81 6.47 11.18 7.95
N LYS A 82 6.72 10.25 7.03
CA LYS A 82 7.16 10.48 5.65
C LYS A 82 6.61 9.37 4.78
N ASP A 83 6.67 9.59 3.48
CA ASP A 83 6.39 8.56 2.49
C ASP A 83 7.40 7.41 2.56
N VAL A 84 6.90 6.19 2.36
CA VAL A 84 7.64 4.93 2.36
C VAL A 84 7.10 4.11 1.19
N PHE A 85 7.76 4.23 0.04
CA PHE A 85 7.36 3.57 -1.20
C PHE A 85 7.69 2.06 -1.22
N ILE A 86 8.85 1.67 -0.68
CA ILE A 86 9.25 0.26 -0.49
C ILE A 86 9.73 0.09 0.96
N SER A 87 9.09 -0.81 1.69
CA SER A 87 9.53 -1.23 3.01
C SER A 87 10.39 -2.50 2.89
N PRO A 88 11.50 -2.62 3.65
CA PRO A 88 12.16 -3.92 3.80
C PRO A 88 11.19 -4.91 4.48
N ASN A 89 11.39 -6.21 4.20
CA ASN A 89 10.72 -7.26 4.94
C ASN A 89 11.07 -7.13 6.42
N GLN A 90 10.05 -7.24 7.29
CA GLN A 90 10.25 -7.39 8.73
C GLN A 90 10.72 -8.80 9.07
#